data_AF-A0A525K4L3-F1
#
_entry.id   AF-A0A525K4L3-F1
#
_cell.length_a   1.000
_cell.length_b   1.000
_cell.length_c   1.000
_cell.angle_alpha   90.00
_cell.angle_beta   90.00
_cell.angle_gamma   90.00
#
_symmetry.space_group_name_H-M   'P 1'
#
loop_
_entity.id
_entity.type
_entity.pdbx_description
1 polymer ?
#
loop_
_entity_poly.entity_id
_entity_poly.type
_entity_poly.pdbx_seq_one_letter_code
_entity_poly.pdbx_strand_id
1 'polypeptide(L)'
;MFRHLLGEEAYGWRTYAADEGELPASPSECDGYLITGSSAGIYEDLPWIAPAEEFLRAAKGKSALVGVCFGHQLMAHAFGAEVIKSPKGWGVGEHEYRVLIREPWMDSDAPIRLPASHQDQVVSLPPGAEVFAASDFTPFAGLVWPDARALSIQPHPEFEPAYAIDLIEHRRDAVYPKDQADRAVASFEAPDDRARVGRWIANFLKVAT
;
A
#
# COMPACT_ATOMS: atom_id res chain seq x y z
N MET A 1 -2.02 11.38 -7.49
CA MET A 1 -1.20 11.19 -6.28
C MET A 1 0.08 10.42 -6.60
N PHE A 2 0.02 9.14 -6.99
CA PHE A 2 1.26 8.40 -7.33
C PHE A 2 2.07 8.98 -8.49
N ARG A 3 1.43 9.46 -9.55
CA ARG A 3 2.16 10.14 -10.64
C ARG A 3 2.92 11.36 -10.15
N HIS A 4 2.32 12.16 -9.27
CA HIS A 4 3.01 13.26 -8.61
C HIS A 4 4.17 12.79 -7.71
N LEU A 5 3.93 11.79 -6.85
CA LEU A 5 4.93 11.24 -5.92
C LEU A 5 6.15 10.63 -6.65
N LEU A 6 5.90 9.89 -7.73
CA LEU A 6 6.92 9.13 -8.46
C LEU A 6 7.49 9.89 -9.66
N GLY A 7 6.87 11.01 -10.05
CA GLY A 7 7.21 11.83 -11.20
C GLY A 7 6.27 11.61 -12.39
N GLU A 8 5.61 12.68 -12.84
CA GLU A 8 4.62 12.63 -13.93
C GLU A 8 5.23 12.12 -15.24
N GLU A 9 6.49 12.49 -15.50
CA GLU A 9 7.22 12.12 -16.72
C GLU A 9 8.20 10.94 -16.50
N ALA A 10 8.24 10.37 -15.29
CA ALA A 10 9.20 9.32 -14.97
C ALA A 10 8.88 7.97 -15.62
N TYR A 11 7.62 7.76 -16.05
CA TYR A 11 7.11 6.50 -16.60
C TYR A 11 6.10 6.73 -17.73
N GLY A 12 5.95 5.74 -18.62
CA GLY A 12 4.80 5.66 -19.52
C GLY A 12 3.58 5.13 -18.76
N TRP A 13 2.77 6.03 -18.22
CA TRP A 13 1.63 5.64 -17.38
C TRP A 13 0.46 5.08 -18.19
N ARG A 14 -0.06 3.94 -17.73
CA ARG A 14 -1.38 3.43 -18.13
C ARG A 14 -2.22 3.16 -16.88
N THR A 15 -3.49 3.53 -16.94
CA THR A 15 -4.45 3.33 -15.86
C THR A 15 -5.46 2.28 -16.31
N TYR A 16 -5.81 1.38 -15.40
CA TYR A 16 -6.83 0.35 -15.58
C TYR A 16 -7.82 0.49 -14.44
N ALA A 17 -9.09 0.76 -14.77
CA ALA A 17 -10.17 0.81 -13.79
C ALA A 17 -10.63 -0.63 -13.49
N ALA A 18 -9.93 -1.30 -12.58
CA ALA A 18 -10.22 -2.70 -12.23
C ALA A 18 -11.67 -2.89 -11.77
N ASP A 19 -12.21 -1.93 -11.03
CA ASP A 19 -13.60 -1.90 -10.55
C ASP A 19 -14.64 -1.76 -11.67
N GLU A 20 -14.23 -1.29 -12.85
CA GLU A 20 -15.02 -1.26 -14.08
C GLU A 20 -14.70 -2.47 -14.99
N GLY A 21 -13.93 -3.44 -14.50
CA GLY A 21 -13.55 -4.66 -15.23
C GLY A 21 -12.36 -4.48 -16.17
N GLU A 22 -11.67 -3.35 -16.12
CA GLU A 22 -10.47 -3.12 -16.93
C GLU A 22 -9.24 -3.69 -16.23
N LEU A 23 -8.59 -4.66 -16.86
CA LEU A 23 -7.30 -5.22 -16.42
C LEU A 23 -6.34 -5.30 -17.60
N PRO A 24 -5.02 -5.37 -17.35
CA PRO A 24 -4.05 -5.65 -18.41
C PRO A 24 -4.35 -6.98 -19.09
N ALA A 25 -4.22 -7.04 -20.41
CA ALA A 25 -4.49 -8.23 -21.21
C ALA A 25 -3.46 -9.33 -20.97
N SER A 26 -2.26 -8.98 -20.52
CA SER A 26 -1.25 -9.94 -20.09
C SER A 26 -0.37 -9.36 -18.97
N PRO A 27 0.23 -10.22 -18.13
CA PRO A 27 1.20 -9.76 -17.13
C PRO A 27 2.37 -8.96 -17.70
N SER A 28 2.80 -9.22 -18.92
CA SER A 28 3.95 -8.56 -19.54
C SER A 28 3.59 -7.30 -20.35
N GLU A 29 2.35 -6.82 -20.24
CA GLU A 29 1.90 -5.61 -20.94
C GLU A 29 2.59 -4.33 -20.41
N CYS A 30 2.98 -4.32 -19.14
CA CYS A 30 3.77 -3.28 -18.51
C CYS A 30 4.96 -3.90 -17.75
N ASP A 31 6.05 -3.13 -17.63
CA ASP A 31 7.25 -3.53 -16.87
C ASP A 31 6.97 -3.69 -15.36
N GLY A 32 5.96 -2.97 -14.87
CA GLY A 32 5.48 -3.07 -13.50
C GLY A 32 4.08 -2.51 -13.31
N TYR A 33 3.45 -2.89 -12.20
CA TYR A 33 2.10 -2.50 -11.83
C TYR A 33 2.09 -1.92 -10.42
N LEU A 34 1.41 -0.79 -10.26
CA LEU A 34 1.13 -0.18 -8.96
C LEU A 34 -0.37 -0.33 -8.67
N ILE A 35 -0.69 -1.10 -7.64
CA ILE A 35 -2.05 -1.38 -7.18
C ILE A 35 -2.37 -0.41 -6.06
N THR A 36 -3.34 0.47 -6.32
CA THR A 36 -3.74 1.56 -5.42
C THR A 36 -4.63 1.10 -4.27
N GLY A 37 -4.90 2.02 -3.34
CA GLY A 37 -5.94 1.85 -2.34
C GLY A 37 -7.35 1.81 -2.93
N SER A 38 -8.31 1.35 -2.12
CA SER A 38 -9.75 1.31 -2.41
C SER A 38 -10.52 1.42 -1.10
N SER A 39 -11.79 1.81 -1.15
CA SER A 39 -12.73 1.69 -0.02
C SER A 39 -13.30 0.28 0.15
N ALA A 40 -13.07 -0.62 -0.82
CA ALA A 40 -13.51 -2.00 -0.76
C ALA A 40 -12.73 -2.82 0.28
N GLY A 41 -13.34 -3.89 0.77
CA GLY A 41 -12.71 -4.92 1.58
C GLY A 41 -12.45 -6.19 0.75
N ILE A 42 -11.35 -6.89 1.04
CA ILE A 42 -10.98 -8.14 0.31
C ILE A 42 -12.04 -9.23 0.43
N TYR A 43 -12.80 -9.24 1.52
CA TYR A 43 -13.87 -10.19 1.80
C TYR A 43 -15.20 -9.82 1.10
N GLU A 44 -15.29 -8.68 0.42
CA GLU A 44 -16.49 -8.31 -0.32
C GLU A 44 -16.59 -9.09 -1.63
N ASP A 45 -17.80 -9.54 -1.99
CA ASP A 45 -18.04 -10.25 -3.25
C ASP A 45 -18.21 -9.25 -4.41
N LEU A 46 -17.13 -8.53 -4.73
CA LEU A 46 -17.08 -7.61 -5.85
C LEU A 46 -16.50 -8.32 -7.08
N PRO A 47 -17.13 -8.20 -8.26
CA PRO A 47 -16.82 -9.02 -9.43
C PRO A 47 -15.40 -8.81 -9.98
N TRP A 48 -14.74 -7.72 -9.62
CA TRP A 48 -13.40 -7.38 -10.05
C TRP A 48 -12.29 -7.91 -9.13
N ILE A 49 -12.59 -8.27 -7.88
CA ILE A 49 -11.58 -8.70 -6.90
C ILE A 49 -10.93 -10.00 -7.35
N ALA A 50 -11.72 -11.04 -7.62
CA ALA A 50 -11.19 -12.33 -8.05
C ALA A 50 -10.35 -12.25 -9.35
N PRO A 51 -10.80 -11.56 -10.42
CA PRO A 51 -9.96 -11.31 -11.61
C PRO A 51 -8.67 -10.55 -11.31
N ALA A 52 -8.70 -9.54 -10.43
CA ALA A 52 -7.50 -8.80 -10.04
C ALA A 52 -6.50 -9.68 -9.28
N GLU A 53 -6.97 -10.57 -8.41
CA GLU A 53 -6.10 -11.56 -7.76
C GLU A 53 -5.49 -12.56 -8.74
N GLU A 54 -6.27 -13.05 -9.71
CA GLU A 54 -5.78 -13.95 -10.76
C GLU A 54 -4.68 -13.27 -11.57
N PHE A 55 -4.88 -12.00 -11.94
CA PHE A 55 -3.86 -11.19 -12.59
C PHE A 55 -2.59 -11.08 -11.74
N LEU A 56 -2.71 -10.76 -10.44
CA LEU A 56 -1.56 -10.65 -9.54
C LEU A 56 -0.79 -11.96 -9.42
N ARG A 57 -1.49 -13.10 -9.30
CA ARG A 57 -0.88 -14.44 -9.30
C ARG A 57 -0.14 -14.71 -10.62
N ALA A 58 -0.71 -14.29 -11.75
CA ALA A 58 -0.08 -14.47 -13.06
C ALA A 58 1.12 -13.55 -13.30
N ALA A 59 1.15 -12.37 -12.67
CA ALA A 59 2.21 -11.36 -12.78
C ALA A 59 3.35 -11.53 -11.76
N LYS A 60 3.11 -12.26 -10.67
CA LYS A 60 4.12 -12.61 -9.67
C LYS A 60 5.37 -13.22 -10.34
N GLY A 61 6.53 -12.59 -10.17
CA GLY A 61 7.80 -13.02 -10.76
C GLY A 61 7.99 -12.67 -12.25
N LYS A 62 7.00 -12.07 -12.92
CA LYS A 62 7.11 -11.65 -14.33
C LYS A 62 7.28 -10.14 -14.50
N SER A 63 6.59 -9.37 -13.67
CA SER A 63 6.64 -7.90 -13.67
C SER A 63 6.80 -7.38 -12.26
N ALA A 64 7.31 -6.16 -12.11
CA ALA A 64 7.39 -5.55 -10.78
C ALA A 64 5.98 -5.27 -10.24
N LEU A 65 5.70 -5.64 -8.99
CA LEU A 65 4.41 -5.40 -8.34
C LEU A 65 4.58 -4.51 -7.11
N VAL A 66 3.82 -3.43 -7.03
CA VAL A 66 3.77 -2.52 -5.88
C VAL A 66 2.34 -2.38 -5.41
N GLY A 67 2.03 -2.80 -4.18
CA GLY A 67 0.69 -2.68 -3.60
C GLY A 67 0.64 -1.66 -2.47
N VAL A 68 -0.36 -0.77 -2.49
CA VAL A 68 -0.57 0.23 -1.43
C VAL A 68 -1.97 0.12 -0.82
N CYS A 69 -2.03 0.09 0.51
CA CYS A 69 -3.27 -0.04 1.28
C CYS A 69 -4.13 -1.24 0.86
N PHE A 70 -5.26 -1.04 0.18
CA PHE A 70 -6.03 -2.14 -0.40
C PHE A 70 -5.19 -2.98 -1.37
N GLY A 71 -4.34 -2.35 -2.20
CA GLY A 71 -3.42 -3.08 -3.06
C GLY A 71 -2.41 -3.95 -2.30
N HIS A 72 -2.00 -3.52 -1.10
CA HIS A 72 -1.18 -4.34 -0.21
C HIS A 72 -1.94 -5.57 0.30
N GLN A 73 -3.19 -5.37 0.70
CA GLN A 73 -4.08 -6.44 1.16
C GLN A 73 -4.41 -7.42 0.03
N LEU A 74 -4.74 -6.92 -1.16
CA LEU A 74 -5.05 -7.72 -2.34
C LEU A 74 -3.86 -8.57 -2.77
N MET A 75 -2.66 -7.98 -2.82
CA MET A 75 -1.44 -8.73 -3.11
C MET A 75 -1.17 -9.81 -2.06
N ALA A 76 -1.24 -9.47 -0.78
CA ALA A 76 -1.02 -10.43 0.30
C ALA A 76 -2.03 -11.59 0.23
N HIS A 77 -3.32 -11.29 0.04
CA HIS A 77 -4.39 -12.28 -0.08
C HIS A 77 -4.22 -13.16 -1.31
N ALA A 78 -4.00 -12.55 -2.49
CA ALA A 78 -3.73 -13.28 -3.73
C ALA A 78 -2.54 -14.25 -3.60
N PHE A 79 -1.58 -13.91 -2.72
CA PHE A 79 -0.38 -14.69 -2.45
C PHE A 79 -0.50 -15.60 -1.22
N GLY A 80 -1.70 -15.78 -0.66
CA GLY A 80 -2.02 -16.81 0.33
C GLY A 80 -1.98 -16.35 1.78
N ALA A 81 -1.98 -15.04 2.05
CA ALA A 81 -2.21 -14.52 3.39
C ALA A 81 -3.69 -14.34 3.73
N GLU A 82 -3.97 -14.30 5.02
CA GLU A 82 -5.26 -13.92 5.57
C GLU A 82 -5.30 -12.41 5.77
N VAL A 83 -6.39 -11.79 5.31
CA VAL A 83 -6.71 -10.38 5.52
C VAL A 83 -8.03 -10.30 6.25
N ILE A 84 -8.06 -9.56 7.35
CA ILE A 84 -9.28 -9.36 8.14
C ILE A 84 -9.52 -7.90 8.41
N LYS A 85 -10.78 -7.58 8.72
CA LYS A 85 -11.12 -6.34 9.40
C LYS A 85 -10.51 -6.32 10.80
N SER A 86 -9.56 -5.44 11.06
CA SER A 86 -8.82 -5.46 12.32
C SER A 86 -9.72 -5.16 13.52
N PRO A 87 -9.66 -5.97 14.60
CA PRO A 87 -10.36 -5.68 15.84
C PRO A 87 -9.75 -4.49 16.60
N LYS A 88 -8.56 -4.01 16.18
CA LYS A 88 -7.91 -2.82 16.75
C LYS A 88 -8.58 -1.50 16.33
N GLY A 89 -9.56 -1.55 15.43
CA GLY A 89 -10.21 -0.38 14.86
C GLY A 89 -9.41 0.27 13.75
N TRP A 90 -9.73 1.53 13.43
CA TRP A 90 -9.09 2.28 12.34
C TRP A 90 -7.70 2.81 12.73
N GLY A 91 -6.74 2.65 11.82
CA GLY A 91 -5.49 3.40 11.79
C GLY A 91 -5.68 4.62 10.90
N VAL A 92 -5.69 5.81 11.50
CA VAL A 92 -5.85 7.09 10.84
C VAL A 92 -4.80 8.09 11.33
N GLY A 93 -4.34 8.97 10.45
CA GLY A 93 -3.30 9.97 10.73
C GLY A 93 -1.90 9.47 10.41
N GLU A 94 -0.89 10.20 10.85
CA GLU A 94 0.53 9.91 10.66
C GLU A 94 1.00 8.84 11.66
N HIS A 95 1.41 7.68 11.15
CA HIS A 95 1.87 6.54 11.96
C HIS A 95 3.36 6.30 11.72
N GLU A 96 4.06 5.88 12.77
CA GLU A 96 5.46 5.48 12.68
C GLU A 96 5.58 3.96 12.51
N TYR A 97 6.48 3.55 11.62
CA TYR A 97 6.78 2.16 11.31
C TYR A 97 8.28 1.92 11.44
N ARG A 98 8.64 0.86 12.16
CA ARG A 98 10.02 0.37 12.24
C ARG A 98 10.37 -0.31 10.92
N VAL A 99 11.55 0.00 10.37
CA VAL A 99 12.12 -0.76 9.26
C VAL A 99 12.88 -1.94 9.86
N LEU A 100 12.42 -3.16 9.58
CA LEU A 100 12.99 -4.40 10.12
C LEU A 100 14.08 -4.96 9.20
N ILE A 101 13.94 -4.76 7.90
CA ILE A 101 14.85 -5.25 6.87
C ILE A 101 15.13 -4.09 5.91
N ARG A 102 16.41 -3.79 5.70
CA ARG A 102 16.85 -2.81 4.72
C ARG A 102 17.14 -3.48 3.40
N GLU A 103 16.34 -3.17 2.39
CA GLU A 103 16.53 -3.64 1.02
C GLU A 103 17.49 -2.76 0.23
N PRO A 104 18.10 -3.26 -0.87
CA PRO A 104 19.02 -2.48 -1.71
C PRO A 104 18.42 -1.20 -2.31
N TRP A 105 17.10 -1.14 -2.48
CA TRP A 105 16.37 0.03 -3.00
C TRP A 105 16.08 1.10 -1.92
N MET A 106 16.41 0.82 -0.65
CA MET A 106 16.26 1.73 0.48
C MET A 106 17.55 2.50 0.82
N ASP A 107 17.39 3.74 1.27
CA ASP A 107 18.51 4.60 1.68
C ASP A 107 19.04 4.27 3.09
N SER A 108 18.18 3.90 4.03
CA SER A 108 18.56 3.48 5.38
C SER A 108 17.47 2.63 6.06
N ASP A 109 17.78 2.06 7.22
CA ASP A 109 16.89 1.33 8.13
C ASP A 109 16.25 2.22 9.21
N ALA A 110 16.40 3.55 9.10
CA ALA A 110 15.71 4.46 9.99
C ALA A 110 14.18 4.30 9.86
N PRO A 111 13.41 4.39 10.96
CA PRO A 111 11.95 4.36 10.93
C PRO A 111 11.37 5.32 9.90
N ILE A 112 10.15 5.03 9.46
CA ILE A 112 9.39 5.88 8.53
C ILE A 112 8.09 6.33 9.18
N ARG A 113 7.72 7.58 8.95
CA ARG A 113 6.41 8.12 9.29
C ARG A 113 5.58 8.29 8.02
N LEU A 114 4.40 7.68 7.97
CA LEU A 114 3.51 7.78 6.83
C LEU A 114 2.03 7.95 7.23
N PRO A 115 1.20 8.56 6.38
CA PRO A 115 -0.24 8.59 6.56
C PRO A 115 -0.83 7.18 6.55
N ALA A 116 -1.69 6.87 7.53
CA ALA A 116 -2.51 5.67 7.58
C ALA A 116 -3.98 6.04 7.36
N SER A 117 -4.72 5.19 6.64
CA SER A 117 -6.17 5.27 6.49
C SER A 117 -6.74 3.88 6.18
N HIS A 118 -6.66 2.97 7.14
CA HIS A 118 -7.14 1.60 6.97
C HIS A 118 -7.66 1.02 8.29
N GLN A 119 -8.60 0.08 8.20
CA GLN A 119 -8.98 -0.79 9.31
C GLN A 119 -8.58 -2.23 9.03
N ASP A 120 -8.71 -2.67 7.77
CA ASP A 120 -8.31 -4.01 7.38
C ASP A 120 -6.80 -4.16 7.45
N GLN A 121 -6.36 -5.37 7.81
CA GLN A 121 -4.96 -5.71 7.96
C GLN A 121 -4.70 -7.13 7.48
N VAL A 122 -3.55 -7.32 6.85
CA VAL A 122 -2.93 -8.65 6.72
C VAL A 122 -2.62 -9.16 8.13
N VAL A 123 -2.95 -10.41 8.43
CA VAL A 123 -2.75 -11.03 9.75
C VAL A 123 -1.95 -12.33 9.74
N SER A 124 -1.63 -12.85 8.56
CA SER A 124 -0.68 -13.93 8.39
C SER A 124 0.36 -13.59 7.33
N LEU A 125 1.59 -14.07 7.51
CA LEU A 125 2.66 -13.83 6.55
C LEU A 125 2.45 -14.71 5.31
N PRO A 126 2.30 -14.13 4.10
CA PRO A 126 2.18 -14.91 2.87
C PRO A 126 3.46 -15.72 2.60
N PRO A 127 3.37 -16.91 1.99
CA PRO A 127 4.54 -17.70 1.61
C PRO A 127 5.56 -16.91 0.75
N GLY A 128 6.83 -16.98 1.14
CA GLY A 128 7.94 -16.31 0.47
C GLY A 128 7.98 -14.79 0.68
N ALA A 129 7.13 -14.24 1.55
CA ALA A 129 7.20 -12.85 1.96
C ALA A 129 8.14 -12.66 3.15
N GLU A 130 8.78 -11.50 3.21
CA GLU A 130 9.48 -10.98 4.37
C GLU A 130 8.82 -9.68 4.83
N VAL A 131 8.86 -9.42 6.14
CA VAL A 131 8.31 -8.18 6.72
C VAL A 131 9.43 -7.15 6.80
N PHE A 132 9.39 -6.12 5.95
CA PHE A 132 10.39 -5.06 5.98
C PHE A 132 9.96 -3.86 6.82
N ALA A 133 8.65 -3.64 7.03
CA ALA A 133 8.14 -2.56 7.88
C ALA A 133 7.01 -3.03 8.79
N ALA A 134 7.01 -2.56 10.04
CA ALA A 134 6.03 -2.98 11.05
C ALA A 134 5.77 -1.91 12.11
N SER A 135 4.56 -1.94 12.70
CA SER A 135 4.22 -1.25 13.94
C SER A 135 3.41 -2.17 14.85
N ASP A 136 3.22 -1.78 16.10
CA ASP A 136 2.41 -2.57 17.03
C ASP A 136 0.93 -2.59 16.60
N PHE A 137 0.49 -1.53 15.92
CA PHE A 137 -0.84 -1.45 15.32
C PHE A 137 -0.96 -2.33 14.08
N THR A 138 0.04 -2.33 13.19
CA THR A 138 0.07 -3.08 11.93
C THR A 138 1.38 -3.87 11.79
N PRO A 139 1.43 -5.13 12.26
CA PRO A 139 2.65 -5.93 12.26
C PRO A 139 3.19 -6.24 10.86
N PHE A 140 2.33 -6.30 9.86
CA PHE A 140 2.67 -6.59 8.46
C PHE A 140 2.56 -5.32 7.59
N ALA A 141 3.04 -4.17 8.08
CA ALA A 141 2.84 -2.88 7.41
C ALA A 141 3.61 -2.75 6.09
N GLY A 142 4.71 -3.48 5.92
CA GLY A 142 5.46 -3.56 4.67
C GLY A 142 5.92 -4.98 4.42
N LEU A 143 5.58 -5.52 3.25
CA LEU A 143 5.95 -6.86 2.80
C LEU A 143 6.78 -6.79 1.53
N VAL A 144 7.78 -7.65 1.40
CA VAL A 144 8.56 -7.84 0.19
C VAL A 144 8.62 -9.32 -0.15
N TRP A 145 8.59 -9.66 -1.44
CA TRP A 145 8.83 -11.01 -1.96
C TRP A 145 10.06 -10.96 -2.86
N PRO A 146 11.27 -11.22 -2.30
CA PRO A 146 12.53 -11.07 -3.03
C PRO A 146 12.56 -11.83 -4.36
N ASP A 147 12.05 -13.07 -4.36
CA ASP A 147 12.05 -13.94 -5.55
C ASP A 147 10.95 -13.61 -6.57
N ALA A 148 10.03 -12.70 -6.23
CA ALA A 148 8.84 -12.43 -7.04
C ALA A 148 8.77 -11.01 -7.59
N ARG A 149 9.80 -10.18 -7.35
CA ARG A 149 9.80 -8.75 -7.70
C ARG A 149 8.51 -8.07 -7.23
N ALA A 150 8.09 -8.35 -6.00
CA ALA A 150 6.88 -7.75 -5.41
C ALA A 150 7.20 -7.05 -4.09
N LEU A 151 6.58 -5.89 -3.90
CA LEU A 151 6.66 -5.02 -2.73
C LEU A 151 5.25 -4.57 -2.39
N SER A 152 4.89 -4.49 -1.11
CA SER A 152 3.65 -3.85 -0.72
C SER A 152 3.74 -3.16 0.63
N ILE A 153 2.92 -2.13 0.82
CA ILE A 153 2.92 -1.26 1.99
C ILE A 153 1.49 -0.87 2.35
N GLN A 154 1.13 -1.00 3.62
CA GLN A 154 -0.20 -0.67 4.15
C GLN A 154 -0.47 0.84 4.25
N PRO A 155 0.44 1.70 4.78
CA PRO A 155 0.26 3.15 4.77
C PRO A 155 0.36 3.76 3.38
N HIS A 156 0.00 5.04 3.28
CA HIS A 156 -0.17 5.81 2.05
C HIS A 156 0.94 6.84 1.84
N PRO A 157 2.09 6.47 1.24
CA PRO A 157 3.12 7.44 0.88
C PRO A 157 2.64 8.47 -0.14
N GLU A 158 1.55 8.19 -0.87
CA GLU A 158 0.97 9.08 -1.85
C GLU A 158 0.03 10.14 -1.26
N PHE A 159 -0.39 10.01 -0.01
CA PHE A 159 -1.32 10.95 0.62
C PHE A 159 -0.62 12.25 1.02
N GLU A 160 -0.91 13.34 0.31
CA GLU A 160 -0.56 14.69 0.80
C GLU A 160 -1.26 14.96 2.14
N PRO A 161 -0.60 15.61 3.12
CA PRO A 161 -1.21 15.93 4.41
C PRO A 161 -2.55 16.65 4.29
N ALA A 162 -2.67 17.61 3.37
CA ALA A 162 -3.92 18.32 3.11
C ALA A 162 -5.06 17.38 2.69
N TYR A 163 -4.77 16.45 1.77
CA TYR A 163 -5.75 15.45 1.34
C TYR A 163 -6.14 14.50 2.47
N ALA A 164 -5.15 14.03 3.26
CA ALA A 164 -5.40 13.14 4.38
C ALA A 164 -6.27 13.81 5.46
N ILE A 165 -5.99 15.07 5.79
CA ILE A 165 -6.78 15.88 6.71
C ILE A 165 -8.21 16.05 6.19
N ASP A 166 -8.39 16.46 4.93
CA ASP A 166 -9.72 16.63 4.32
C ASP A 166 -10.53 15.32 4.36
N LEU A 167 -9.88 14.18 4.10
CA LEU A 167 -10.52 12.86 4.18
C LEU A 167 -10.94 12.51 5.62
N ILE A 168 -10.09 12.80 6.60
CA ILE A 168 -10.41 12.57 8.02
C ILE A 168 -11.58 13.44 8.47
N GLU A 169 -11.55 14.73 8.12
CA GLU A 169 -12.61 15.68 8.45
C GLU A 169 -13.95 15.28 7.82
N HIS A 170 -13.94 14.83 6.56
CA HIS A 170 -15.15 14.34 5.88
C HIS A 170 -15.78 13.12 6.56
N ARG A 171 -14.96 12.30 7.24
CA ARG A 171 -15.37 11.06 7.91
C ARG A 171 -15.52 11.20 9.42
N ARG A 172 -15.26 12.40 9.96
CA ARG A 172 -15.41 12.72 11.38
C ARG A 172 -16.85 12.49 11.83
N ASP A 173 -17.01 11.88 12.99
CA ASP A 173 -18.29 11.53 13.62
C ASP A 173 -19.16 10.52 12.85
N ALA A 174 -18.84 10.21 11.60
CA ALA A 174 -19.50 9.19 10.78
C ALA A 174 -18.76 7.84 10.81
N VAL A 175 -17.42 7.88 10.70
CA VAL A 175 -16.55 6.69 10.70
C VAL A 175 -15.59 6.72 11.89
N TYR A 176 -15.06 7.90 12.21
CA TYR A 176 -14.08 8.09 13.28
C TYR A 176 -14.71 8.84 14.45
N PRO A 177 -14.58 8.34 15.70
CA PRO A 177 -14.88 9.14 16.88
C PRO A 177 -14.13 10.47 16.85
N LYS A 178 -14.75 11.54 17.34
CA LYS A 178 -14.18 12.89 17.31
C LYS A 178 -12.76 12.97 17.87
N ASP A 179 -12.51 12.32 19.01
CA ASP A 179 -11.19 12.32 19.65
C ASP A 179 -10.13 11.60 18.81
N GLN A 180 -10.52 10.55 18.09
CA GLN A 180 -9.64 9.86 17.15
C GLN A 180 -9.32 10.75 15.95
N ALA A 181 -10.32 11.41 15.37
CA ALA A 181 -10.12 12.34 14.25
C ALA A 181 -9.26 13.54 14.66
N ASP A 182 -9.47 14.12 15.85
CA ASP A 182 -8.65 15.22 16.38
C ASP A 182 -7.18 14.81 16.52
N ARG A 183 -6.91 13.63 17.11
CA ARG A 183 -5.54 13.09 17.21
C ARG A 183 -4.91 12.83 15.84
N ALA A 184 -5.69 12.32 14.89
CA ALA A 184 -5.22 12.03 13.54
C ALA A 184 -4.86 13.30 12.78
N VAL A 185 -5.69 14.35 12.84
CA VAL A 185 -5.37 15.65 12.22
C VAL A 185 -4.13 16.28 12.83
N ALA A 186 -4.02 16.29 14.16
CA ALA A 186 -2.86 16.84 14.86
C ALA A 186 -1.54 16.11 14.52
N SER A 187 -1.61 14.82 14.17
CA SER A 187 -0.40 14.03 13.86
C SER A 187 0.36 14.47 12.60
N PHE A 188 -0.28 15.23 11.70
CA PHE A 188 0.35 15.76 10.48
C PHE A 188 1.19 17.02 10.70
N GLU A 189 1.27 17.54 11.94
CA GLU A 189 2.18 18.65 12.28
C GLU A 189 3.66 18.22 12.29
N ALA A 190 3.92 16.92 12.46
CA ALA A 190 5.26 16.35 12.39
C ALA A 190 5.69 16.07 10.93
N PRO A 191 7.00 16.10 10.63
CA PRO A 191 7.51 15.68 9.32
C PRO A 191 7.14 14.23 8.98
N ASP A 192 6.93 13.98 7.69
CA ASP A 192 6.65 12.66 7.10
C ASP A 192 7.82 12.14 6.25
N ASP A 193 7.80 10.85 5.93
CA ASP A 193 8.76 10.16 5.08
C ASP A 193 8.19 9.82 3.69
N ARG A 194 7.08 10.45 3.27
CA ARG A 194 6.38 10.12 2.01
C ARG A 194 7.30 10.19 0.80
N ALA A 195 8.06 11.27 0.68
CA ALA A 195 9.01 11.45 -0.41
C ALA A 195 10.15 10.41 -0.38
N ARG A 196 10.57 9.97 0.81
CA ARG A 196 11.60 8.93 0.98
C ARG A 196 11.07 7.57 0.50
N VAL A 197 9.85 7.21 0.89
CA VAL A 197 9.21 5.95 0.47
C VAL A 197 8.80 5.99 -1.00
N GLY A 198 8.43 7.15 -1.54
CA GLY A 198 8.28 7.37 -2.98
C GLY A 198 9.56 7.05 -3.76
N ARG A 199 10.73 7.50 -3.26
CA ARG A 199 12.03 7.13 -3.87
C ARG A 199 12.32 5.63 -3.77
N TRP A 200 11.95 4.99 -2.67
CA TRP A 200 12.09 3.53 -2.53
C TRP A 200 11.28 2.77 -3.57
N ILE A 201 10.01 3.14 -3.74
CA ILE A 201 9.13 2.57 -4.78
C ILE A 201 9.73 2.82 -6.17
N ALA A 202 10.19 4.05 -6.45
CA ALA A 202 10.79 4.37 -7.74
C ALA A 202 12.08 3.56 -8.01
N ASN A 203 12.92 3.37 -6.99
CA ASN A 203 14.14 2.56 -7.08
C ASN A 203 13.79 1.09 -7.30
N PHE A 204 12.83 0.54 -6.56
CA PHE A 204 12.34 -0.83 -6.72
C PHE A 204 11.84 -1.09 -8.15
N LEU A 205 11.03 -0.17 -8.70
CA LEU A 205 10.54 -0.27 -10.07
C LEU A 205 11.65 -0.18 -11.14
N LYS A 206 12.78 0.46 -10.83
CA LYS A 206 13.94 0.59 -11.73
C LYS A 206 14.89 -0.60 -11.70
N VAL A 207 14.78 -1.51 -10.73
CA VAL A 207 15.64 -2.69 -10.67
C VAL A 207 15.33 -3.59 -11.87
N ALA A 208 16.14 -3.44 -12.91
CA ALA A 208 16.17 -4.32 -14.07
C ALA A 208 16.63 -5.72 -13.64
N THR A 209 15.99 -6.74 -14.20
CA THR A 209 16.44 -8.14 -14.16
C THR A 209 17.77 -8.31 -14.88
#